data_AF-A0A2G6THG1-F1
#
_entry.id   AF-A0A2G6THG1-F1
#
_cell.length_a   1.000
_cell.length_b   1.000
_cell.length_c   1.000
_cell.angle_alpha   90.00
_cell.angle_beta   90.00
_cell.angle_gamma   90.00
#
_symmetry.space_group_name_H-M   'P 1'
#
loop_
_entity.id
_entity.type
_entity.pdbx_description
1 polymer ?
#
loop_
_entity_poly.entity_id
_entity_poly.type
_entity_poly.pdbx_seq_one_letter_code
_entity_poly.pdbx_strand_id
1 'polypeptide(L)'
;MATVGKYGKIEFSEQDIQFIRENFQSMTNDQIASSLGLKKTRVRTLAYSMGLKRMDLEYWTSDQVDFLKQNYKSIGDVELAQIFENEWPKNKGWSKKHIEKKRRYLNLKRTKTELQKVHDRNKKSGRLAVANKKRWEFTGSNEIGTIVIWRVKDYPMAFIKTENGYVHYNRWLWKKEYGSIPEGYNVVKKSGCPEIPTIEFLELLTKDEHARRNQNKFLNLPADVKEIISLKNKLIKTIKKNENAT
;
A
#
# COMPACT_ATOMS: atom_id res chain seq x y z
N MET A 1 -4.24 46.20 -13.63
CA MET A 1 -4.42 45.31 -12.47
C MET A 1 -5.89 45.25 -12.14
N ALA A 2 -6.44 44.05 -12.00
CA ALA A 2 -7.85 43.83 -11.72
C ALA A 2 -8.30 44.60 -10.46
N THR A 3 -9.36 45.38 -10.58
CA THR A 3 -9.86 46.25 -9.51
C THR A 3 -11.07 45.62 -8.83
N VAL A 4 -11.21 45.89 -7.53
CA VAL A 4 -12.39 45.45 -6.77
C VAL A 4 -13.46 46.53 -6.92
N GLY A 5 -14.46 46.27 -7.77
CA GLY A 5 -15.64 47.08 -7.95
C GLY A 5 -16.69 46.91 -6.83
N LYS A 6 -17.83 47.57 -7.00
CA LYS A 6 -18.93 47.59 -6.02
C LYS A 6 -19.38 46.17 -5.66
N TYR A 7 -19.64 45.92 -4.37
CA TYR A 7 -20.02 44.61 -3.81
C TYR A 7 -18.95 43.50 -3.93
N GLY A 8 -17.66 43.83 -4.08
CA GLY A 8 -16.59 42.84 -4.18
C GLY A 8 -16.52 42.13 -5.54
N LYS A 9 -17.20 42.69 -6.56
CA LYS A 9 -17.11 42.23 -7.94
C LYS A 9 -15.76 42.67 -8.50
N ILE A 10 -14.96 41.72 -8.99
CA ILE A 10 -13.67 42.03 -9.59
C ILE A 10 -13.91 42.41 -11.04
N GLU A 11 -13.44 43.59 -11.43
CA GLU A 11 -13.44 44.06 -12.81
C GLU A 11 -12.06 43.78 -13.41
N PHE A 12 -12.05 43.10 -14.56
CA PHE A 12 -10.83 42.75 -15.26
C PHE A 12 -10.52 43.84 -16.28
N SER A 13 -9.31 44.38 -16.22
CA SER A 13 -8.83 45.28 -17.26
C SER A 13 -8.50 44.49 -18.53
N GLU A 14 -8.49 45.17 -19.68
CA GLU A 14 -8.09 44.57 -20.96
C GLU A 14 -6.67 43.98 -20.90
N GLN A 15 -5.78 44.61 -20.14
CA GLN A 15 -4.42 44.12 -19.88
C GLN A 15 -4.43 42.78 -19.14
N ASP A 16 -5.29 42.61 -18.13
CA ASP A 16 -5.39 41.35 -17.39
C ASP A 16 -5.93 40.22 -18.30
N ILE A 17 -6.89 40.55 -19.17
CA ILE A 17 -7.47 39.63 -20.16
C ILE A 17 -6.40 39.18 -21.17
N GLN A 18 -5.64 40.14 -21.70
CA GLN A 18 -4.58 39.87 -22.67
C GLN A 18 -3.46 39.03 -22.05
N PHE A 19 -3.03 39.38 -20.83
CA PHE A 19 -2.05 38.61 -20.09
C PHE A 19 -2.47 37.14 -19.90
N ILE A 20 -3.74 36.90 -19.55
CA ILE A 20 -4.27 35.53 -19.42
C ILE A 20 -4.21 34.81 -20.77
N ARG A 21 -4.64 35.45 -21.87
CA ARG A 21 -4.67 34.83 -23.20
C ARG A 21 -3.29 34.37 -23.66
N GLU A 22 -2.28 35.22 -23.51
CA GLU A 22 -0.91 34.94 -23.94
C GLU A 22 -0.24 33.85 -23.09
N ASN A 23 -0.52 33.84 -21.78
CA ASN A 23 0.16 32.96 -20.84
C ASN A 23 -0.61 31.68 -20.47
N PHE A 24 -1.84 31.49 -20.97
CA PHE A 24 -2.70 30.38 -20.54
C PHE A 24 -2.10 29.00 -20.83
N GLN A 25 -1.41 28.84 -21.97
CA GLN A 25 -0.83 27.56 -22.37
C GLN A 25 0.52 27.28 -21.69
N SER A 26 1.27 28.31 -21.30
CA SER A 26 2.60 28.19 -20.70
C SER A 26 2.57 28.14 -19.17
N MET A 27 1.71 28.95 -18.53
CA MET A 27 1.60 29.06 -17.08
C MET A 27 0.41 28.27 -16.53
N THR A 28 0.52 27.81 -15.30
CA THR A 28 -0.61 27.25 -14.54
C THR A 28 -1.58 28.34 -14.10
N ASN A 29 -2.85 27.98 -13.87
CA ASN A 29 -3.83 28.94 -13.33
C ASN A 29 -3.42 29.51 -11.97
N ASP A 30 -2.64 28.78 -11.17
CA ASP A 30 -2.12 29.26 -9.89
C ASP A 30 -1.07 30.37 -10.13
N GLN A 31 -0.11 30.17 -11.04
CA GLN A 31 0.89 31.18 -11.37
C GLN A 31 0.27 32.45 -11.97
N ILE A 32 -0.67 32.31 -12.90
CA ILE A 32 -1.40 33.44 -13.48
C ILE A 32 -2.17 34.21 -12.40
N ALA A 33 -2.79 33.49 -11.47
CA ALA A 33 -3.52 34.11 -10.36
C ALA A 33 -2.58 34.87 -9.41
N SER A 34 -1.40 34.31 -9.10
CA SER A 34 -0.38 35.00 -8.31
C SER A 34 0.13 36.27 -8.98
N SER A 35 0.39 36.24 -10.30
CA SER A 35 0.84 37.43 -11.05
C SER A 35 -0.19 38.55 -11.07
N LEU A 36 -1.48 38.22 -11.05
CA LEU A 36 -2.58 39.19 -11.07
C LEU A 36 -3.10 39.56 -9.67
N GLY A 37 -2.58 38.95 -8.60
CA GLY A 37 -3.09 39.16 -7.24
C GLY A 37 -4.52 38.62 -7.03
N LEU A 38 -4.92 37.60 -7.80
CA LEU A 38 -6.28 37.04 -7.83
C LEU A 38 -6.37 35.66 -7.19
N LYS A 39 -7.60 35.24 -6.89
CA LYS A 39 -7.90 33.83 -6.58
C LYS A 39 -7.92 33.02 -7.87
N LYS A 40 -7.28 31.85 -7.89
CA LYS A 40 -7.28 30.89 -9.01
C LYS A 40 -8.66 30.61 -9.60
N THR A 41 -9.70 30.55 -8.77
CA THR A 41 -11.07 30.31 -9.24
C THR A 41 -11.54 31.40 -10.20
N ARG A 42 -11.12 32.66 -10.00
CA ARG A 42 -11.44 33.80 -10.87
C ARG A 42 -10.77 33.68 -12.23
N VAL A 43 -9.47 33.40 -12.24
CA VAL A 43 -8.72 33.15 -13.49
C VAL A 43 -9.34 32.01 -14.28
N ARG A 44 -9.72 30.92 -13.60
CA ARG A 44 -10.38 29.78 -14.24
C ARG A 44 -11.73 30.15 -14.87
N THR A 45 -12.58 30.89 -14.16
CA THR A 45 -13.89 31.30 -14.68
C THR A 45 -13.74 32.21 -15.90
N LEU A 46 -12.81 33.17 -15.83
CA LEU A 46 -12.56 34.09 -16.95
C LEU A 46 -11.98 33.36 -18.17
N ALA A 47 -11.02 32.45 -17.95
CA ALA A 47 -10.49 31.60 -19.01
C ALA A 47 -11.60 30.80 -19.70
N TYR A 48 -12.52 30.20 -18.94
CA TYR A 48 -13.66 29.49 -19.50
C TYR A 48 -14.64 30.39 -20.27
N SER A 49 -14.92 31.61 -19.80
CA SER A 49 -15.78 32.55 -20.56
C SER A 49 -15.14 33.00 -21.87
N MET A 50 -13.81 32.99 -21.97
CA MET A 50 -13.06 33.27 -23.20
C MET A 50 -12.87 32.03 -24.09
N GLY A 51 -13.40 30.87 -23.70
CA GLY A 51 -13.22 29.61 -24.43
C GLY A 51 -11.82 28.99 -24.30
N LEU A 52 -10.96 29.51 -23.41
CA LEU A 52 -9.62 28.96 -23.19
C LEU A 52 -9.70 27.62 -22.44
N LYS A 53 -9.25 26.56 -23.11
CA LYS A 53 -9.19 25.20 -22.57
C LYS A 53 -7.79 24.64 -22.79
N ARG A 54 -7.24 23.96 -21.77
CA ARG A 54 -5.96 23.23 -21.88
C ARG A 54 -6.14 21.79 -22.33
N MET A 55 -7.36 21.28 -22.23
CA MET A 55 -7.67 19.91 -22.62
C MET A 55 -9.08 19.84 -23.17
N ASP A 56 -9.24 19.07 -24.23
CA ASP A 56 -10.54 18.67 -24.75
C ASP A 56 -11.07 17.51 -23.90
N LEU A 57 -12.30 17.70 -23.41
CA LEU A 57 -12.98 16.70 -22.61
C LEU A 57 -13.67 15.71 -23.54
N GLU A 58 -13.14 14.49 -23.57
CA GLU A 58 -13.79 13.37 -24.24
C GLU A 58 -14.90 12.80 -23.36
N TYR A 59 -16.14 12.93 -23.83
CA TYR A 59 -17.33 12.47 -23.12
C TYR A 59 -17.64 11.01 -23.43
N TRP A 60 -18.41 10.38 -22.54
CA TRP A 60 -18.86 9.01 -22.73
C TRP A 60 -19.99 8.96 -23.76
N THR A 61 -19.88 8.07 -24.75
CA THR A 61 -20.96 7.79 -25.70
C THR A 61 -22.07 6.94 -25.06
N SER A 62 -23.24 6.87 -25.69
CA SER A 62 -24.35 5.98 -25.28
C SER A 62 -23.88 4.53 -25.20
N ASP A 63 -23.19 4.07 -26.25
CA ASP A 63 -22.81 2.67 -26.43
C ASP A 63 -21.81 2.23 -25.36
N GLN A 64 -20.86 3.11 -25.04
CA GLN A 64 -19.92 2.93 -23.93
C GLN A 64 -20.64 2.80 -22.58
N VAL A 65 -21.67 3.62 -22.35
CA VAL A 65 -22.46 3.57 -21.12
C VAL A 65 -23.27 2.29 -21.04
N ASP A 66 -23.86 1.85 -22.14
CA ASP A 66 -24.70 0.65 -22.17
C ASP A 66 -23.86 -0.62 -22.04
N PHE A 67 -22.71 -0.67 -22.71
CA PHE A 67 -21.73 -1.74 -22.50
C PHE A 67 -21.30 -1.84 -21.04
N LEU A 68 -21.04 -0.70 -20.38
CA LEU A 68 -20.69 -0.67 -18.96
C LEU A 68 -21.82 -1.21 -18.07
N LYS A 69 -23.08 -0.80 -18.32
CA LYS A 69 -24.25 -1.27 -17.55
C LYS A 69 -24.43 -2.79 -17.66
N GLN A 70 -24.21 -3.36 -18.83
CA GLN A 70 -24.36 -4.80 -19.06
C GLN A 70 -23.25 -5.61 -18.37
N ASN A 71 -22.02 -5.10 -18.38
CA ASN A 71 -20.85 -5.91 -18.02
C ASN A 71 -20.26 -5.61 -16.64
N TYR A 72 -20.65 -4.54 -15.94
CA TYR A 72 -19.97 -4.16 -14.71
C TYR A 72 -20.03 -5.21 -13.60
N LYS A 73 -21.07 -6.03 -13.53
CA LYS A 73 -21.25 -7.02 -12.44
C LYS A 73 -20.23 -8.17 -12.55
N SER A 74 -19.95 -8.60 -13.78
CA SER A 74 -19.07 -9.73 -14.07
C SER A 74 -17.63 -9.29 -14.30
N ILE A 75 -17.39 -8.15 -14.96
CA ILE A 75 -16.05 -7.69 -15.35
C ILE A 75 -15.50 -6.68 -14.33
N GLY A 76 -14.22 -6.82 -13.97
CA GLY A 76 -13.55 -5.91 -13.03
C GLY A 76 -13.20 -4.58 -13.70
N ASP A 77 -13.09 -3.50 -12.93
CA ASP A 77 -12.84 -2.15 -13.47
C ASP A 77 -11.50 -2.02 -14.24
N VAL A 78 -10.52 -2.86 -13.91
CA VAL A 78 -9.22 -2.90 -14.62
C VAL A 78 -9.38 -3.54 -15.99
N GLU A 79 -10.13 -4.65 -16.08
CA GLU A 79 -10.39 -5.34 -17.34
C GLU A 79 -11.32 -4.51 -18.22
N LEU A 80 -12.36 -3.89 -17.64
CA LEU A 80 -13.20 -2.94 -18.37
C LEU A 80 -12.36 -1.81 -18.96
N ALA A 81 -11.39 -1.26 -18.22
CA ALA A 81 -10.53 -0.23 -18.78
C ALA A 81 -9.70 -0.73 -19.97
N GLN A 82 -9.23 -1.98 -19.94
CA GLN A 82 -8.51 -2.59 -21.07
C GLN A 82 -9.41 -2.83 -22.28
N ILE A 83 -10.64 -3.31 -22.06
CA ILE A 83 -11.63 -3.48 -23.13
C ILE A 83 -11.95 -2.12 -23.76
N PHE A 84 -12.16 -1.08 -22.95
CA PHE A 84 -12.44 0.26 -23.45
C PHE A 84 -11.28 0.86 -24.22
N GLU A 85 -10.03 0.57 -23.83
CA GLU A 85 -8.85 1.00 -24.58
C GLU A 85 -8.80 0.37 -25.98
N ASN A 86 -9.23 -0.89 -26.11
CA ASN A 86 -9.24 -1.60 -27.38
C ASN A 86 -10.41 -1.18 -28.28
N GLU A 87 -11.62 -1.04 -27.72
CA GLU A 87 -12.86 -0.77 -28.48
C GLU A 87 -13.07 0.72 -28.76
N TRP A 88 -12.69 1.59 -27.82
CA TRP A 88 -12.92 3.04 -27.90
C TRP A 88 -11.68 3.83 -27.45
N PRO A 89 -10.54 3.73 -28.15
CA PRO A 89 -9.32 4.43 -27.75
C PRO A 89 -9.56 5.94 -27.64
N LYS A 90 -8.91 6.56 -26.66
CA LYS A 90 -8.99 8.01 -26.40
C LYS A 90 -7.61 8.61 -26.16
N ASN A 91 -7.45 9.91 -26.36
CA ASN A 91 -6.15 10.56 -26.29
C ASN A 91 -5.48 10.41 -24.91
N LYS A 92 -6.27 10.43 -23.83
CA LYS A 92 -5.76 10.26 -22.45
C LYS A 92 -5.61 8.79 -22.01
N GLY A 93 -6.09 7.85 -22.81
CA GLY A 93 -6.22 6.44 -22.45
C GLY A 93 -7.25 6.17 -21.35
N TRP A 94 -7.79 4.95 -21.36
CA TRP A 94 -8.68 4.42 -20.35
C TRP A 94 -7.92 3.91 -19.14
N SER A 95 -8.49 4.15 -17.97
CA SER A 95 -7.92 3.70 -16.71
C SER A 95 -9.03 3.17 -15.82
N LYS A 96 -8.67 2.32 -14.86
CA LYS A 96 -9.61 1.83 -13.84
C LYS A 96 -10.39 2.99 -13.21
N LYS A 97 -9.74 4.13 -12.97
CA LYS A 97 -10.36 5.31 -12.37
C LYS A 97 -11.44 5.94 -13.24
N HIS A 98 -11.29 5.92 -14.57
CA HIS A 98 -12.33 6.38 -15.48
C HIS A 98 -13.60 5.52 -15.34
N ILE A 99 -13.45 4.19 -15.38
CA ILE A 99 -14.55 3.24 -15.22
C ILE A 99 -15.21 3.36 -13.85
N GLU A 100 -14.40 3.39 -12.78
CA GLU A 100 -14.87 3.52 -11.39
C GLU A 100 -15.70 4.81 -11.20
N LYS A 101 -15.21 5.93 -11.74
CA LYS A 101 -15.90 7.24 -11.65
C LYS A 101 -17.23 7.21 -12.40
N LYS A 102 -17.28 6.67 -13.61
CA LYS A 102 -18.52 6.58 -14.38
C LYS A 102 -19.53 5.64 -13.73
N ARG A 103 -19.10 4.47 -13.23
CA ARG A 103 -19.94 3.58 -12.42
C ARG A 103 -20.57 4.30 -11.23
N ARG A 104 -19.77 5.10 -10.50
CA ARG A 104 -20.28 5.91 -9.39
C ARG A 104 -21.33 6.92 -9.82
N TYR A 105 -21.11 7.66 -10.91
CA TYR A 105 -22.12 8.60 -11.43
C TYR A 105 -23.41 7.92 -11.89
N LEU A 106 -23.32 6.69 -12.38
CA LEU A 106 -24.47 5.88 -12.78
C LEU A 106 -25.07 5.06 -11.63
N ASN A 107 -24.58 5.23 -10.39
CA ASN A 107 -24.97 4.44 -9.21
C ASN A 107 -24.85 2.91 -9.38
N LEU A 108 -23.95 2.43 -10.24
CA LEU A 108 -23.73 1.01 -10.51
C LEU A 108 -22.89 0.40 -9.38
N LYS A 109 -23.52 -0.04 -8.29
CA LYS A 109 -22.84 -0.72 -7.18
C LYS A 109 -22.76 -2.24 -7.42
N ARG A 110 -21.66 -2.85 -6.97
CA ARG A 110 -21.50 -4.33 -6.97
C ARG A 110 -21.85 -4.85 -5.58
N THR A 111 -22.45 -6.02 -5.52
CA THR A 111 -22.67 -6.77 -4.28
C THR A 111 -21.37 -7.45 -3.82
N LYS A 112 -21.33 -7.90 -2.56
CA LYS A 112 -20.17 -8.63 -2.01
C LYS A 112 -19.87 -9.92 -2.79
N THR A 113 -20.90 -10.63 -3.24
CA THR A 113 -20.77 -11.88 -4.01
C THR A 113 -20.21 -11.62 -5.42
N GLU A 114 -20.65 -10.56 -6.09
CA GLU A 114 -20.09 -10.13 -7.37
C GLU A 114 -18.62 -9.72 -7.25
N LEU A 115 -18.27 -8.96 -6.21
CA LEU A 115 -16.88 -8.60 -5.92
C LEU A 115 -16.01 -9.84 -5.68
N GLN A 116 -16.53 -10.84 -4.96
CA GLN A 116 -15.82 -12.09 -4.72
C GLN A 116 -15.59 -12.86 -6.02
N LYS A 117 -16.59 -12.97 -6.90
CA LYS A 117 -16.43 -13.61 -8.22
C LYS A 117 -15.35 -12.94 -9.07
N VAL A 118 -15.31 -11.60 -9.10
CA VAL A 118 -14.25 -10.85 -9.79
C VAL A 118 -12.88 -11.11 -9.16
N HIS A 119 -12.81 -11.16 -7.82
CA HIS A 119 -11.57 -11.47 -7.10
C HIS A 119 -11.05 -12.88 -7.42
N ASP A 120 -11.94 -13.88 -7.38
CA ASP A 120 -11.59 -15.28 -7.64
C ASP A 120 -11.11 -15.46 -9.09
N ARG A 121 -11.73 -14.78 -10.06
CA ARG A 121 -11.23 -14.76 -11.44
C ARG A 121 -9.83 -14.15 -11.53
N ASN A 122 -9.60 -13.00 -10.89
CA ASN A 122 -8.28 -12.34 -10.89
C ASN A 122 -7.21 -13.20 -10.20
N LYS A 123 -7.59 -14.01 -9.22
CA LYS A 123 -6.71 -15.00 -8.61
C LYS A 123 -6.37 -16.12 -9.59
N LYS A 124 -7.38 -16.70 -10.25
CA LYS A 124 -7.20 -17.79 -11.25
C LYS A 124 -6.38 -17.34 -12.46
N SER A 125 -6.53 -16.10 -12.92
CA SER A 125 -5.76 -15.55 -14.05
C SER A 125 -4.33 -15.12 -13.69
N GLY A 126 -3.90 -15.29 -12.44
CA GLY A 126 -2.56 -14.92 -11.99
C GLY A 126 -2.33 -13.40 -11.82
N ARG A 127 -3.32 -12.54 -12.09
CA ARG A 127 -3.19 -11.07 -11.94
C ARG A 127 -2.79 -10.66 -10.53
N LEU A 128 -3.29 -11.37 -9.51
CA LEU A 128 -2.96 -11.08 -8.11
C LEU A 128 -1.57 -11.58 -7.68
N ALA A 129 -0.96 -12.53 -8.41
CA ALA A 129 0.36 -13.06 -8.07
C ALA A 129 1.46 -11.98 -8.19
N VAL A 130 1.30 -11.06 -9.16
CA VAL A 130 2.28 -10.00 -9.45
C VAL A 130 2.08 -8.77 -8.54
N ALA A 131 0.98 -8.70 -7.81
CA ALA A 131 0.61 -7.50 -7.05
C ALA A 131 1.65 -7.14 -5.97
N ASN A 132 2.17 -8.14 -5.26
CA ASN A 132 3.20 -7.94 -4.25
C ASN A 132 4.52 -7.41 -4.86
N LYS A 133 4.92 -7.93 -6.02
CA LYS A 133 6.13 -7.48 -6.72
C LYS A 133 6.02 -6.00 -7.11
N LYS A 134 4.90 -5.63 -7.75
CA LYS A 134 4.62 -4.23 -8.14
C LYS A 134 4.63 -3.27 -6.97
N ARG A 135 4.13 -3.71 -5.81
CA ARG A 135 4.18 -2.90 -4.58
C ARG A 135 5.62 -2.58 -4.20
N TRP A 136 6.49 -3.60 -4.16
CA TRP A 136 7.90 -3.43 -3.80
C TRP A 136 8.69 -2.63 -4.83
N GLU A 137 8.37 -2.75 -6.12
CA GLU A 137 8.95 -1.90 -7.17
C GLU A 137 8.61 -0.41 -6.96
N PHE A 138 7.38 -0.10 -6.53
CA PHE A 138 6.94 1.28 -6.33
C PHE A 138 7.40 1.89 -5.00
N THR A 139 7.30 1.14 -3.90
CA THR A 139 7.66 1.66 -2.56
C THR A 139 9.16 1.59 -2.29
N GLY A 140 9.91 0.91 -3.16
CA GLY A 140 11.27 0.48 -2.88
C GLY A 140 11.32 -0.71 -1.93
N SER A 141 12.44 -1.41 -1.99
CA SER A 141 12.87 -2.43 -1.02
C SER A 141 14.20 -2.00 -0.46
N ASN A 142 14.51 -2.39 0.78
CA ASN A 142 15.84 -2.20 1.32
C ASN A 142 16.89 -2.92 0.45
N GLU A 143 18.10 -2.38 0.47
CA GLU A 143 19.25 -2.90 -0.24
C GLU A 143 19.64 -4.29 0.28
N ILE A 144 20.28 -5.09 -0.58
CA ILE A 144 20.81 -6.39 -0.19
C ILE A 144 21.87 -6.17 0.90
N GLY A 145 21.79 -6.92 1.99
CA GLY A 145 22.66 -6.79 3.16
C GLY A 145 22.08 -5.91 4.27
N THR A 146 21.01 -5.13 4.04
CA THR A 146 20.38 -4.35 5.11
C THR A 146 19.82 -5.28 6.20
N ILE A 147 20.21 -5.03 7.45
CA ILE A 147 19.67 -5.69 8.63
C ILE A 147 18.47 -4.88 9.15
N VAL A 148 17.36 -5.55 9.38
CA VAL A 148 16.14 -4.99 9.95
C VAL A 148 15.74 -5.75 11.20
N ILE A 149 15.22 -5.05 12.20
CA ILE A 149 14.71 -5.65 13.43
C ILE A 149 13.19 -5.66 13.37
N TRP A 150 12.61 -6.85 13.41
CA TRP A 150 11.16 -7.05 13.44
C TRP A 150 10.73 -7.59 14.79
N ARG A 151 9.63 -7.04 15.35
CA ARG A 151 9.03 -7.56 16.58
C ARG A 151 8.12 -8.73 16.24
N VAL A 152 8.46 -9.91 16.76
CA VAL A 152 7.65 -11.14 16.64
C VAL A 152 7.21 -11.53 18.04
N LYS A 153 5.90 -11.44 18.34
CA LYS A 153 5.34 -11.71 19.69
C LYS A 153 6.11 -10.98 20.79
N ASP A 154 6.32 -9.67 20.57
CA ASP A 154 7.07 -8.75 21.45
C ASP A 154 8.58 -9.02 21.60
N TYR A 155 9.13 -9.98 20.85
CA TYR A 155 10.56 -10.25 20.83
C TYR A 155 11.24 -9.64 19.59
N PRO A 156 12.28 -8.80 19.74
CA PRO A 156 13.02 -8.26 18.60
C PRO A 156 13.87 -9.35 17.93
N MET A 157 13.61 -9.59 16.65
CA MET A 157 14.34 -10.53 15.81
C MET A 157 15.00 -9.80 14.65
N ALA A 158 16.30 -10.00 14.47
CA ALA A 158 17.06 -9.46 13.36
C ALA A 158 16.86 -10.33 12.10
N PHE A 159 16.61 -9.68 10.97
CA PHE A 159 16.51 -10.27 9.64
C PHE A 159 17.44 -9.51 8.69
N ILE A 160 18.05 -10.20 7.75
CA ILE A 160 18.89 -9.59 6.72
C ILE A 160 18.25 -9.75 5.35
N LYS A 161 18.29 -8.68 4.56
CA LYS A 161 17.83 -8.68 3.17
C LYS A 161 18.83 -9.44 2.29
N THR A 162 18.34 -10.43 1.55
CA THR A 162 19.08 -11.17 0.51
C THR A 162 18.39 -11.01 -0.84
N GLU A 163 19.01 -11.50 -1.91
CA GLU A 163 18.42 -11.56 -3.26
C GLU A 163 17.05 -12.26 -3.25
N ASN A 164 16.91 -13.32 -2.45
CA ASN A 164 15.69 -14.14 -2.34
C ASN A 164 14.70 -13.66 -1.27
N GLY A 165 14.93 -12.49 -0.66
CA GLY A 165 14.08 -11.92 0.38
C GLY A 165 14.76 -11.85 1.76
N TYR A 166 13.96 -11.72 2.82
CA TYR A 166 14.49 -11.60 4.19
C TYR A 166 14.69 -12.97 4.82
N VAL A 167 15.86 -13.18 5.42
CA VAL A 167 16.20 -14.40 6.17
C VAL A 167 16.58 -14.03 7.60
N HIS A 168 16.35 -14.95 8.55
CA HIS A 168 16.69 -14.72 9.95
C HIS A 168 18.21 -14.54 10.11
N TYR A 169 18.63 -13.39 10.65
CA TYR A 169 20.02 -12.94 10.64
C TYR A 169 20.96 -13.94 11.30
N ASN A 170 20.60 -14.50 12.46
CA ASN A 170 21.45 -15.47 13.16
C ASN A 170 21.77 -16.71 12.31
N ARG A 171 20.78 -17.22 11.56
CA ARG A 171 20.97 -18.40 10.70
C ARG A 171 21.83 -18.06 9.49
N TRP A 172 21.67 -16.84 8.95
CA TRP A 172 22.50 -16.34 7.87
C TRP A 172 23.95 -16.16 8.31
N LEU A 173 24.17 -15.51 9.45
CA LEU A 173 25.51 -15.27 10.00
C LEU A 173 26.22 -16.60 10.29
N TRP A 174 25.54 -17.56 10.92
CA TRP A 174 26.09 -18.89 11.13
C TRP A 174 26.47 -19.59 9.82
N LYS A 175 25.59 -19.51 8.81
CA LYS A 175 25.85 -20.13 7.51
C LYS A 175 27.02 -19.49 6.77
N LYS A 176 27.21 -18.18 6.94
CA LYS A 176 28.32 -17.44 6.35
C LYS A 176 29.66 -17.88 6.95
N GLU A 177 29.73 -18.07 8.25
CA GLU A 177 30.99 -18.39 8.96
C GLU A 177 31.30 -19.89 9.00
N TYR A 178 30.30 -20.74 9.25
CA TYR A 178 30.49 -22.17 9.51
C TYR A 178 29.82 -23.10 8.49
N GLY A 179 29.07 -22.56 7.52
CA GLY A 179 28.38 -23.35 6.50
C GLY A 179 27.02 -23.90 6.93
N SER A 180 26.58 -25.00 6.31
CA SER A 180 25.21 -25.51 6.49
C SER A 180 24.91 -25.89 7.94
N ILE A 181 23.74 -25.45 8.43
CA ILE A 181 23.19 -25.88 9.72
C ILE A 181 22.69 -27.33 9.56
N PRO A 182 23.24 -28.31 10.30
CA PRO A 182 22.80 -29.70 10.18
C PRO A 182 21.33 -29.88 10.59
N GLU A 183 20.70 -30.93 10.06
CA GLU A 183 19.33 -31.26 10.43
C GLU A 183 19.24 -31.60 11.92
N GLY A 184 18.19 -31.13 12.59
CA GLY A 184 18.03 -31.32 14.03
C GLY A 184 18.73 -30.28 14.90
N TYR A 185 19.45 -29.32 14.32
CA TYR A 185 20.12 -28.25 15.06
C TYR A 185 19.44 -26.88 14.90
N ASN A 186 19.63 -26.04 15.90
CA ASN A 186 19.19 -24.65 15.96
C ASN A 186 20.37 -23.73 16.29
N VAL A 187 20.41 -22.57 15.64
CA VAL A 187 21.32 -21.48 16.01
C VAL A 187 20.62 -20.63 17.08
N VAL A 188 21.20 -20.59 18.28
CA VAL A 188 20.64 -19.97 19.47
C VAL A 188 21.55 -18.84 19.94
N LYS A 189 20.95 -17.79 20.53
CA LYS A 189 21.70 -16.69 21.15
C LYS A 189 22.16 -17.10 22.55
N LYS A 190 23.42 -16.83 22.87
CA LYS A 190 23.95 -16.91 24.23
C LYS A 190 23.30 -15.85 25.14
N SER A 191 23.40 -16.05 26.46
CA SER A 191 22.92 -15.05 27.42
C SER A 191 23.65 -13.71 27.24
N GLY A 192 22.94 -12.60 27.37
CA GLY A 192 23.51 -11.25 27.17
C GLY A 192 23.76 -10.85 25.72
N CYS A 193 23.35 -11.66 24.74
CA CYS A 193 23.50 -11.34 23.32
C CYS A 193 22.77 -10.04 22.94
N PRO A 194 23.41 -9.11 22.19
CA PRO A 194 22.74 -7.93 21.65
C PRO A 194 21.65 -8.29 20.63
N GLU A 195 20.80 -7.33 20.28
CA GLU A 195 19.72 -7.55 19.30
C GLU A 195 20.24 -8.01 17.93
N ILE A 196 21.36 -7.43 17.51
CA ILE A 196 22.14 -7.84 16.33
C ILE A 196 23.40 -8.59 16.82
N PRO A 197 23.40 -9.93 16.85
CA PRO A 197 24.54 -10.73 17.31
C PRO A 197 25.78 -10.60 16.43
N THR A 198 26.96 -10.68 17.05
CA THR A 198 28.18 -11.19 16.38
C THR A 198 28.22 -12.72 16.51
N ILE A 199 29.08 -13.37 15.72
CA ILE A 199 29.16 -14.84 15.67
C ILE A 199 29.48 -15.46 17.05
N GLU A 200 30.25 -14.75 17.88
CA GLU A 200 30.66 -15.18 19.22
C GLU A 200 29.47 -15.34 20.19
N PHE A 201 28.38 -14.59 19.97
CA PHE A 201 27.15 -14.70 20.75
C PHE A 201 26.18 -15.75 20.22
N LEU A 202 26.54 -16.47 19.17
CA LEU A 202 25.76 -17.56 18.62
C LEU A 202 26.38 -18.90 19.02
N GLU A 203 25.51 -19.88 19.21
CA GLU A 203 25.89 -21.27 19.42
C GLU A 203 24.92 -22.18 18.66
N LEU A 204 25.41 -23.35 18.29
CA LEU A 204 24.60 -24.38 17.67
C LEU A 204 24.21 -25.39 18.74
N LEU A 205 22.91 -25.66 18.87
CA LEU A 205 22.38 -26.66 19.80
C LEU A 205 21.49 -27.63 19.05
N THR A 206 21.49 -28.88 19.49
CA THR A 206 20.45 -29.82 19.07
C THR A 206 19.08 -29.32 19.54
N LYS A 207 18.01 -29.71 18.83
CA LYS A 207 16.63 -29.44 19.24
C LYS A 207 16.36 -29.90 20.68
N ASP A 208 16.92 -31.04 21.08
CA ASP A 208 16.76 -31.61 22.41
C ASP A 208 17.48 -30.81 23.49
N GLU A 209 18.73 -30.41 23.27
CA GLU A 209 19.47 -29.54 24.21
C GLU A 209 18.78 -28.19 24.35
N HIS A 210 18.31 -27.62 23.24
CA HIS A 210 17.57 -26.37 23.27
C HIS A 210 16.25 -26.49 24.04
N ALA A 211 15.53 -27.61 23.88
CA ALA A 211 14.31 -27.90 24.63
C ALA A 211 14.60 -28.05 26.14
N ARG A 212 15.61 -28.85 26.52
CA ARG A 212 16.04 -29.01 27.92
C ARG A 212 16.47 -27.68 28.53
N ARG A 213 17.21 -26.84 27.78
CA ARG A 213 17.63 -25.51 28.24
C ARG A 213 16.43 -24.61 28.51
N ASN A 214 15.42 -24.61 27.64
CA ASN A 214 14.21 -23.82 27.83
C ASN A 214 13.37 -24.35 29.01
N GLN A 215 13.32 -25.67 29.20
CA GLN A 215 12.68 -26.28 30.36
C GLN A 215 13.39 -25.89 31.66
N ASN A 216 14.72 -25.99 31.72
CA ASN A 216 15.52 -25.64 32.88
C ASN A 216 15.35 -24.16 33.28
N LYS A 217 15.23 -23.24 32.31
CA LYS A 217 14.92 -21.84 32.60
C LYS A 217 13.62 -21.67 33.39
N PHE A 218 12.58 -22.44 33.06
CA PHE A 218 11.32 -22.42 33.80
C PHE A 218 11.46 -23.13 35.16
N LEU A 219 12.13 -24.27 35.21
CA LEU A 219 12.36 -25.03 36.43
C LEU A 219 13.19 -24.27 37.48
N ASN A 220 14.07 -23.37 37.05
CA ASN A 220 14.89 -22.56 37.95
C ASN A 220 14.19 -21.29 38.48
N LEU A 221 12.94 -21.02 38.07
CA LEU A 221 12.18 -19.89 38.60
C LEU A 221 11.74 -20.14 40.06
N PRO A 222 11.58 -19.07 40.88
CA PRO A 222 10.97 -19.16 42.20
C PRO A 222 9.57 -19.78 42.16
N ALA A 223 9.16 -20.43 43.26
CA ALA A 223 7.87 -21.13 43.36
C ALA A 223 6.68 -20.21 43.05
N ASP A 224 6.63 -19.03 43.66
CA ASP A 224 5.56 -18.04 43.49
C ASP A 224 5.44 -17.58 42.03
N VAL A 225 6.57 -17.42 41.34
CA VAL A 225 6.60 -17.03 39.92
C VAL A 225 6.02 -18.14 39.05
N LYS A 226 6.36 -19.40 39.33
CA LYS A 226 5.81 -20.56 38.61
C LYS A 226 4.29 -20.65 38.82
N GLU A 227 3.83 -20.42 40.04
CA GLU A 227 2.40 -20.41 40.38
C GLU A 227 1.66 -19.32 39.60
N ILE A 228 2.16 -18.08 39.60
CA ILE A 228 1.59 -16.95 38.84
C ILE A 228 1.50 -17.28 37.35
N ILE A 229 2.57 -17.84 36.76
CA ILE A 229 2.57 -18.24 35.34
C ILE A 229 1.49 -19.30 35.08
N SER A 230 1.34 -20.28 35.97
CA SER A 230 0.31 -21.32 35.88
C SER A 230 -1.10 -20.74 35.94
N LEU A 231 -1.37 -19.87 36.91
CA LEU A 231 -2.65 -19.18 37.07
C LEU A 231 -2.98 -18.32 35.85
N LYS A 232 -2.02 -17.53 35.36
CA LYS A 232 -2.17 -16.73 34.12
C LYS A 232 -2.55 -17.60 32.93
N ASN A 233 -1.85 -18.73 32.74
CA ASN A 233 -2.12 -19.64 31.64
C ASN A 233 -3.50 -20.29 31.74
N LYS A 234 -3.95 -20.67 32.96
CA LYS A 234 -5.31 -21.16 33.20
C LYS A 234 -6.35 -20.11 32.84
N LEU A 235 -6.17 -18.86 33.31
CA LEU A 235 -7.06 -17.74 33.03
C LEU A 235 -7.18 -17.48 31.51
N ILE A 236 -6.07 -17.43 30.79
CA ILE A 236 -6.07 -17.23 29.33
C ILE A 236 -6.85 -18.34 28.62
N LYS A 237 -6.72 -19.60 29.05
CA LYS A 237 -7.49 -20.71 28.47
C LYS A 237 -8.98 -20.57 28.73
N THR A 238 -9.38 -20.18 29.95
CA THR A 238 -10.77 -19.95 30.31
C THR A 238 -11.40 -18.82 29.50
N ILE A 239 -10.69 -17.70 29.34
CA ILE A 239 -11.14 -16.55 28.52
C ILE A 239 -11.43 -17.02 27.09
N LYS A 240 -10.46 -17.69 26.45
CA LYS A 240 -10.63 -18.20 25.07
C LYS A 240 -11.77 -19.19 24.93
N LYS A 241 -12.01 -20.04 25.94
CA LYS A 241 -13.13 -20.98 25.93
C LYS A 241 -14.47 -20.24 25.91
N ASN A 242 -14.60 -19.19 26.72
CA ASN A 242 -15.82 -18.40 26.81
C ASN A 242 -16.04 -17.54 25.55
N GLU A 243 -14.98 -16.94 25.00
CA GLU A 243 -15.05 -16.18 23.74
C GLU A 243 -15.51 -17.03 22.55
N ASN A 244 -15.11 -18.29 22.49
CA ASN A 244 -15.53 -19.21 21.41
C ASN A 244 -16.90 -19.87 21.66
N ALA A 245 -17.49 -19.72 22.85
CA ALA A 245 -18.81 -20.24 23.20
C ALA A 245 -19.94 -19.20 22.97
N THR A 246 -19.57 -17.99 22.56
CA THR A 246 -20.48 -16.88 22.21
C THR A 246 -20.47 -16.67 20.70
#